data_AF-A0A9R0G4K6-F1
#
_entry.id   AF-A0A9R0G4K6-F1
#
_cell.length_a   1.000
_cell.length_b   1.000
_cell.length_c   1.000
_cell.angle_alpha   90.00
_cell.angle_beta   90.00
_cell.angle_gamma   90.00
#
_symmetry.space_group_name_H-M   'P 1'
#
loop_
_entity.id
_entity.type
_entity.pdbx_description
1 polymer ?
#
loop_
_entity_poly.entity_id
_entity_poly.type
_entity_poly.pdbx_seq_one_letter_code
_entity_poly.pdbx_strand_id
1 'polypeptide(L)'
;MDMEGADVLVDILRCLPPRSLAAIRCVCKAWRATVDDHRLLRTDILPLSLDGVIYETREMDDDAQRLFARRSTAHQITTGLEHIDGSPDEEVLFRPMYDCCSGLILLHDRVVNPATRQWARFPRLRHRARAGAATTVIADHAVSPHYEVLLIPCGCNPESVGAVEWPSSPYVIHVFSSKTRRWKDRSLVRQGDATGTAADMDLWPVELFHSAYWQGVLYVRSQYGSVLRYLEHLQ
;
A
#
# COMPACT_ATOMS: atom_id res chain seq x y z
N MET A 1 44.72 11.37 -12.18
CA MET A 1 44.92 9.97 -11.74
C MET A 1 43.76 9.68 -10.79
N ASP A 2 42.52 9.70 -11.30
CA ASP A 2 41.34 9.90 -10.43
C ASP A 2 40.37 8.70 -10.46
N MET A 3 40.77 7.59 -11.09
CA MET A 3 39.89 6.42 -11.28
C MET A 3 39.85 5.45 -10.09
N GLU A 4 40.88 5.40 -9.23
CA GLU A 4 40.92 4.43 -8.11
C GLU A 4 39.91 4.76 -6.99
N GLY A 5 39.62 6.04 -6.76
CA GLY A 5 38.64 6.45 -5.74
C GLY A 5 37.19 6.21 -6.14
N ALA A 6 36.89 6.20 -7.44
CA ALA A 6 35.55 5.96 -7.96
C ALA A 6 35.13 4.49 -7.79
N ASP A 7 36.06 3.56 -8.03
CA ASP A 7 35.79 2.12 -7.92
C ASP A 7 35.53 1.70 -6.46
N VAL A 8 36.33 2.21 -5.51
CA VAL A 8 36.14 1.94 -4.07
C VAL A 8 34.80 2.49 -3.58
N LEU A 9 34.41 3.68 -4.06
CA LEU A 9 33.11 4.27 -3.72
C LEU A 9 31.95 3.39 -4.19
N VAL A 10 32.01 2.89 -5.42
CA VAL A 10 30.97 2.02 -5.98
C VAL A 10 30.89 0.72 -5.18
N ASP A 11 32.02 0.14 -4.77
CA ASP A 11 32.03 -1.07 -3.96
C ASP A 11 31.42 -0.86 -2.58
N ILE A 12 31.68 0.28 -1.93
CA ILE A 12 31.02 0.66 -0.67
C ILE A 12 29.51 0.78 -0.88
N LEU A 13 29.08 1.44 -1.96
CA LEU A 13 27.67 1.62 -2.29
C LEU A 13 26.97 0.28 -2.53
N ARG A 14 27.62 -0.69 -3.19
CA ARG A 14 27.07 -2.04 -3.41
C ARG A 14 26.75 -2.79 -2.12
N CYS A 15 27.41 -2.46 -1.01
CA CYS A 15 27.14 -3.06 0.29
C CYS A 15 25.90 -2.48 0.97
N LEU A 16 25.33 -1.38 0.46
CA LEU A 16 24.21 -0.70 1.08
C LEU A 16 22.86 -1.34 0.68
N PRO A 17 21.86 -1.33 1.58
CA PRO A 17 20.53 -1.77 1.21
C PRO A 17 19.93 -0.81 0.17
N PRO A 18 19.00 -1.29 -0.69
CA PRO A 18 18.45 -0.47 -1.78
C PRO A 18 17.81 0.84 -1.29
N ARG A 19 17.27 0.86 -0.07
CA ARG A 19 16.69 2.08 0.53
C ARG A 19 17.74 3.17 0.76
N SER A 20 18.94 2.79 1.22
CA SER A 20 20.05 3.72 1.42
C SER A 20 20.60 4.20 0.07
N LEU A 21 20.68 3.31 -0.92
CA LEU A 21 21.05 3.66 -2.30
C LEU A 21 20.07 4.67 -2.92
N ALA A 22 18.76 4.48 -2.71
CA ALA A 22 17.73 5.42 -3.14
C ALA A 22 17.88 6.79 -2.46
N ALA A 23 18.21 6.83 -1.16
CA ALA A 23 18.50 8.07 -0.46
C ALA A 23 19.76 8.77 -1.02
N ILE A 24 20.83 8.01 -1.26
CA ILE A 24 22.09 8.53 -1.84
C ILE A 24 21.87 9.13 -3.23
N ARG A 25 21.07 8.47 -4.07
CA ARG A 25 20.65 8.97 -5.38
C ARG A 25 19.98 10.36 -5.31
N CYS A 26 19.40 10.72 -4.17
CA CYS A 26 18.74 12.01 -3.97
C CYS A 26 19.68 13.12 -3.45
N VAL A 27 20.90 12.79 -3.02
CA VAL A 27 21.83 13.75 -2.40
C VAL A 27 22.34 14.79 -3.38
N CYS A 28 22.92 14.38 -4.51
CA CYS A 28 23.39 15.29 -5.55
C CYS A 28 23.47 14.62 -6.92
N LYS A 29 23.74 15.40 -7.98
CA LYS A 29 23.85 14.90 -9.36
C LYS A 29 24.95 13.86 -9.55
N ALA A 30 26.10 14.02 -8.88
CA ALA A 30 27.21 13.08 -8.97
C ALA A 30 26.85 11.72 -8.36
N TRP A 31 26.32 11.69 -7.13
CA TRP A 31 25.83 10.45 -6.51
C TRP A 31 24.73 9.77 -7.32
N ARG A 32 23.80 10.54 -7.89
CA ARG A 32 22.78 10.02 -8.80
C ARG A 32 23.40 9.33 -10.01
N ALA A 33 24.34 10.02 -10.69
CA ALA A 33 25.04 9.46 -11.85
C ALA A 33 25.78 8.17 -11.46
N THR A 34 26.52 8.15 -10.35
CA THR A 34 27.20 6.93 -9.88
C THR A 34 26.24 5.76 -9.65
N VAL A 35 25.11 6.00 -8.99
CA VAL A 35 24.09 4.97 -8.74
C VAL A 35 23.44 4.48 -10.04
N ASP A 36 23.15 5.39 -10.97
CA ASP A 36 22.47 5.10 -12.24
C ASP A 36 23.40 4.39 -13.24
N ASP A 37 24.61 4.90 -13.44
CA ASP A 37 25.61 4.37 -14.38
C ASP A 37 26.01 2.94 -14.01
N HIS A 38 26.10 2.64 -12.71
CA HIS A 38 26.44 1.32 -12.20
C HIS A 38 25.22 0.43 -11.90
N ARG A 39 24.00 0.91 -12.19
CA ARG A 39 22.73 0.18 -11.99
C ARG A 39 22.60 -0.41 -10.59
N LEU A 40 23.02 0.34 -9.57
CA LEU A 40 23.01 -0.13 -8.18
C LEU A 40 21.59 -0.28 -7.64
N LEU A 41 20.62 0.42 -8.25
CA LEU A 41 19.20 0.22 -8.02
C LEU A 41 18.57 -0.56 -9.17
N ARG A 42 17.82 -1.60 -8.81
CA ARG A 42 17.01 -2.43 -9.69
C ARG A 42 15.86 -1.59 -10.28
N THR A 43 16.04 -1.07 -11.49
CA THR A 43 15.03 -0.31 -12.25
C THR A 43 13.78 -1.15 -12.55
N ASP A 44 13.88 -2.48 -12.48
CA ASP A 44 12.77 -3.44 -12.64
C ASP A 44 11.84 -3.51 -11.42
N ILE A 45 12.27 -2.98 -10.26
CA ILE A 45 11.52 -3.11 -8.99
C ILE A 45 11.24 -1.74 -8.37
N LEU A 46 12.19 -0.81 -8.41
CA LEU A 46 12.02 0.52 -7.81
C LEU A 46 11.60 1.55 -8.88
N PRO A 47 10.48 2.27 -8.72
CA PRO A 47 10.17 3.41 -9.59
C PRO A 47 11.15 4.56 -9.30
N LEU A 48 12.04 4.84 -10.26
CA LEU A 48 13.11 5.84 -10.14
C LEU A 48 12.72 7.22 -10.70
N SER A 49 11.59 7.28 -11.41
CA SER A 49 10.96 8.47 -11.96
C SER A 49 9.44 8.37 -11.83
N LEU A 50 8.77 9.52 -11.70
CA LEU A 50 7.33 9.62 -11.81
C LEU A 50 6.97 9.87 -13.28
N ASP A 51 6.42 8.87 -13.96
CA ASP A 51 6.08 8.95 -15.39
C ASP A 51 4.58 9.04 -15.68
N GLY A 52 3.73 8.87 -14.65
CA GLY A 52 2.29 9.03 -14.74
C GLY A 52 1.59 9.02 -13.38
N VAL A 53 0.37 9.53 -13.37
CA VAL A 53 -0.55 9.58 -12.22
C VAL A 53 -1.87 8.99 -12.64
N ILE A 54 -2.35 8.00 -11.88
CA ILE A 54 -3.69 7.41 -12.03
C ILE A 54 -4.56 7.99 -10.93
N TYR A 55 -5.76 8.44 -11.28
CA TYR A 55 -6.73 9.00 -10.34
C TYR A 55 -8.16 8.65 -10.75
N GLU A 56 -9.06 8.68 -9.76
CA GLU A 56 -10.48 8.41 -9.92
C GLU A 56 -11.25 9.73 -9.77
N THR A 57 -12.16 10.03 -10.70
CA THR A 57 -13.06 11.19 -10.63
C THR A 57 -14.43 10.70 -10.21
N ARG A 58 -14.92 11.20 -9.08
CA ARG A 58 -16.26 10.92 -8.59
C ARG A 58 -17.26 11.87 -9.28
N GLU A 59 -17.46 11.70 -10.57
CA GLU A 59 -18.50 12.40 -11.34
C GLU A 59 -19.68 11.44 -11.55
N MET A 60 -20.89 11.94 -11.29
CA MET A 60 -22.14 11.16 -11.14
C MET A 60 -22.50 10.19 -12.28
N ASP A 61 -21.86 10.29 -13.45
CA ASP A 61 -22.12 9.48 -14.65
C ASP A 61 -20.85 8.91 -15.31
N ASP A 62 -19.64 9.18 -14.79
CA ASP A 62 -18.37 8.73 -15.38
C ASP A 62 -17.32 8.44 -14.29
N ASP A 63 -17.54 7.34 -13.57
CA ASP A 63 -16.60 6.81 -12.58
C ASP A 63 -15.43 6.05 -13.25
N ALA A 64 -14.80 6.67 -14.25
CA ALA A 64 -13.66 6.10 -14.98
C ALA A 64 -12.32 6.45 -14.32
N GLN A 65 -11.43 5.46 -14.25
CA GLN A 65 -10.03 5.68 -13.88
C GLN A 65 -9.30 6.45 -14.99
N ARG A 66 -8.69 7.59 -14.63
CA ARG A 66 -7.99 8.48 -15.56
C ARG A 66 -6.48 8.39 -15.36
N LEU A 67 -5.72 8.52 -16.45
CA LEU A 67 -4.26 8.57 -16.44
C LEU A 67 -3.76 9.89 -16.99
N PHE A 68 -2.96 10.56 -16.19
CA PHE A 68 -2.12 11.66 -16.62
C PHE A 68 -0.69 11.16 -16.72
N ALA A 69 -0.17 10.94 -17.93
CA ALA A 69 1.18 10.42 -18.13
C ALA A 69 1.84 11.03 -19.36
N ARG A 70 3.18 10.93 -19.44
CA ARG A 70 3.90 11.21 -20.69
C ARG A 70 3.39 10.28 -21.78
N ARG A 71 3.31 10.73 -23.04
CA ARG A 71 2.81 9.92 -24.18
C ARG A 71 3.51 8.55 -24.28
N SER A 72 4.83 8.53 -24.08
CA SER A 72 5.65 7.31 -24.07
C SER A 72 5.18 6.27 -23.05
N THR A 73 4.70 6.74 -21.91
CA THR A 73 4.26 5.92 -20.76
C THR A 73 2.78 5.56 -20.88
N ALA A 74 1.97 6.48 -21.39
CA ALA A 74 0.54 6.28 -21.59
C ALA A 74 0.23 5.09 -22.52
N HIS A 75 1.10 4.77 -23.48
CA HIS A 75 0.92 3.60 -24.36
C HIS A 75 1.27 2.27 -23.68
N GLN A 76 2.02 2.31 -22.58
CA GLN A 76 2.45 1.11 -21.85
C GLN A 76 1.44 0.74 -20.76
N ILE A 77 0.78 1.74 -20.16
CA ILE A 77 -0.20 1.60 -19.08
C ILE A 77 -1.62 1.51 -19.66
N THR A 78 -2.34 0.43 -19.38
CA THR A 78 -3.78 0.31 -19.70
C THR A 78 -4.60 0.80 -18.52
N THR A 79 -5.28 1.93 -18.70
CA THR A 79 -6.08 2.60 -17.65
C THR A 79 -7.42 1.94 -17.41
N GLY A 80 -8.00 1.35 -18.46
CA GLY A 80 -9.34 0.76 -18.42
C GLY A 80 -9.42 -0.59 -17.69
N LEU A 81 -8.32 -1.07 -17.08
CA LEU A 81 -8.22 -2.40 -16.48
C LEU A 81 -8.75 -3.54 -17.38
N GLU A 82 -8.89 -3.33 -18.68
CA GLU A 82 -9.50 -4.22 -19.68
C GLU A 82 -8.91 -5.64 -19.71
N HIS A 83 -7.63 -5.79 -19.37
CA HIS A 83 -6.95 -7.08 -19.13
C HIS A 83 -7.36 -7.84 -17.84
N ILE A 84 -8.25 -7.28 -17.02
CA ILE A 84 -8.79 -7.89 -15.80
C ILE A 84 -10.08 -8.68 -16.11
N ASP A 85 -10.63 -8.50 -17.33
CA ASP A 85 -11.81 -9.21 -17.80
C ASP A 85 -11.53 -10.69 -18.04
N GLY A 86 -12.13 -11.49 -17.17
CA GLY A 86 -12.20 -12.94 -17.29
C GLY A 86 -13.51 -13.48 -16.73
N SER A 87 -14.58 -12.69 -16.77
CA SER A 87 -15.90 -13.08 -16.30
C SER A 87 -16.96 -12.18 -16.94
N PRO A 88 -17.67 -12.64 -17.98
CA PRO A 88 -18.82 -11.92 -18.55
C PRO A 88 -20.04 -11.83 -17.61
N ASP A 89 -20.00 -12.49 -16.44
CA ASP A 89 -21.14 -12.64 -15.52
C ASP A 89 -21.16 -11.65 -14.34
N GLU A 90 -20.16 -10.77 -14.20
CA GLU A 90 -20.26 -9.66 -13.24
C GLU A 90 -20.46 -8.39 -14.05
N GLU A 91 -21.70 -7.88 -14.07
CA GLU A 91 -22.01 -6.53 -14.54
C GLU A 91 -20.93 -5.56 -14.06
N VAL A 92 -20.54 -4.63 -14.94
CA VAL A 92 -19.52 -3.58 -14.76
C VAL A 92 -19.97 -2.60 -13.68
N LEU A 93 -20.17 -3.10 -12.47
CA LEU A 93 -20.36 -2.33 -11.26
C LEU A 93 -18.94 -1.99 -10.81
N PHE A 94 -18.54 -0.77 -11.14
CA PHE A 94 -17.61 0.06 -10.40
C PHE A 94 -16.67 -0.70 -9.45
N ARG A 95 -15.40 -0.81 -9.82
CA ARG A 95 -14.34 -1.34 -8.93
C ARG A 95 -13.56 -0.17 -8.34
N PRO A 96 -14.03 0.43 -7.23
CA PRO A 96 -13.34 1.55 -6.62
C PRO A 96 -11.90 1.17 -6.30
N MET A 97 -10.99 2.10 -6.52
CA MET A 97 -9.64 1.98 -6.04
C MET A 97 -9.66 2.15 -4.52
N TYR A 98 -9.30 1.10 -3.78
CA TYR A 98 -9.27 1.16 -2.32
C TYR A 98 -8.01 1.87 -1.81
N ASP A 99 -6.87 1.60 -2.46
CA ASP A 99 -5.57 2.13 -2.06
C ASP A 99 -4.55 1.95 -3.19
N CYS A 100 -3.41 2.63 -3.09
CA CYS A 100 -2.26 2.42 -3.99
C CYS A 100 -0.93 2.57 -3.24
N CYS A 101 0.05 1.73 -3.59
CA CYS A 101 1.38 1.78 -2.97
C CYS A 101 2.45 1.35 -3.98
N SER A 102 3.50 2.16 -4.13
CA SER A 102 4.66 1.90 -4.99
C SER A 102 4.32 1.47 -6.43
N GLY A 103 3.24 2.02 -7.00
CA GLY A 103 2.78 1.70 -8.36
C GLY A 103 1.82 0.50 -8.45
N LEU A 104 1.53 -0.16 -7.33
CA LEU A 104 0.46 -1.16 -7.21
C LEU A 104 -0.86 -0.48 -6.86
N ILE A 105 -1.95 -0.96 -7.47
CA ILE A 105 -3.31 -0.53 -7.20
C ILE A 105 -4.08 -1.65 -6.53
N LEU A 106 -4.72 -1.35 -5.40
CA LEU A 106 -5.59 -2.27 -4.69
C LEU A 106 -7.04 -2.09 -5.14
N LEU A 107 -7.62 -3.18 -5.64
CA LEU A 107 -9.04 -3.33 -5.92
C LEU A 107 -9.66 -4.31 -4.92
N HIS A 108 -10.99 -4.43 -4.94
CA HIS A 108 -11.77 -5.22 -3.98
C HIS A 108 -11.21 -6.62 -3.65
N ASP A 109 -10.74 -7.37 -4.65
CA ASP A 109 -10.28 -8.76 -4.50
C ASP A 109 -8.89 -9.04 -5.09
N ARG A 110 -8.18 -8.01 -5.57
CA ARG A 110 -6.87 -8.18 -6.22
C ARG A 110 -6.01 -6.94 -6.13
N VAL A 111 -4.72 -7.17 -6.32
CA VAL A 111 -3.72 -6.12 -6.55
C VAL A 111 -3.34 -6.14 -8.03
N VAL A 112 -3.22 -4.96 -8.61
CA VAL A 112 -2.93 -4.71 -10.02
C VAL A 112 -1.62 -3.96 -10.13
N ASN A 113 -0.79 -4.35 -11.09
CA ASN A 113 0.35 -3.58 -11.55
C ASN A 113 0.05 -3.07 -12.98
N PRO A 114 -0.36 -1.80 -13.13
CA PRO A 114 -0.69 -1.22 -14.43
C PRO A 114 0.52 -1.12 -15.38
N ALA A 115 1.74 -1.01 -14.84
CA ALA A 115 2.96 -0.90 -15.63
C ALA A 115 3.34 -2.25 -16.28
N THR A 116 3.13 -3.36 -15.58
CA THR A 116 3.41 -4.70 -16.10
C THR A 116 2.20 -5.40 -16.70
N ARG A 117 1.01 -4.79 -16.63
CA ARG A 117 -0.27 -5.40 -17.03
C ARG A 117 -0.51 -6.75 -16.38
N GLN A 118 -0.16 -6.85 -15.09
CA GLN A 118 -0.35 -8.06 -14.31
C GLN A 118 -1.27 -7.78 -13.14
N TRP A 119 -2.03 -8.80 -12.75
CA TRP A 119 -2.86 -8.75 -11.57
C TRP A 119 -2.80 -10.08 -10.81
N ALA A 120 -3.05 -10.01 -9.51
CA ALA A 120 -3.10 -11.17 -8.66
C ALA A 120 -4.28 -11.07 -7.69
N ARG A 121 -5.23 -12.00 -7.85
CA ARG A 121 -6.29 -12.21 -6.85
C ARG A 121 -5.67 -12.77 -5.58
N PHE A 122 -6.13 -12.27 -4.45
CA PHE A 122 -5.83 -12.85 -3.15
C PHE A 122 -7.04 -13.64 -2.63
N PRO A 123 -6.84 -14.68 -1.81
CA PRO A 123 -7.94 -15.50 -1.30
C PRO A 123 -8.98 -14.63 -0.60
N ARG A 124 -10.28 -14.89 -0.81
CA ARG A 124 -11.32 -14.14 -0.10
C ARG A 124 -11.26 -14.48 1.39
N LEU A 125 -11.13 -13.46 2.25
CA LEU A 125 -11.39 -13.67 3.68
C LEU A 125 -12.88 -13.98 3.88
N ARG A 126 -13.21 -14.76 4.91
CA ARG A 126 -14.60 -15.08 5.25
C ARG A 126 -15.39 -13.77 5.38
N HIS A 127 -16.56 -13.72 4.75
CA HIS A 127 -17.38 -12.52 4.49
C HIS A 127 -17.54 -11.55 5.68
N ARG A 128 -17.55 -12.08 6.92
CA ARG A 128 -17.70 -11.31 8.16
C ARG A 128 -16.51 -10.40 8.49
N ALA A 129 -15.29 -10.75 8.10
CA ALA A 129 -14.10 -9.94 8.41
C ALA A 129 -13.94 -8.73 7.48
N ARG A 130 -14.64 -8.73 6.34
CA ARG A 130 -14.56 -7.68 5.31
C ARG A 130 -15.63 -6.60 5.46
N ALA A 131 -16.78 -6.94 6.01
CA ALA A 131 -17.86 -5.98 6.23
C ALA A 131 -17.38 -4.92 7.22
N GLY A 132 -17.36 -3.65 6.81
CA GLY A 132 -16.89 -2.58 7.67
C GLY A 132 -15.37 -2.50 7.83
N ALA A 133 -14.55 -3.12 6.98
CA ALA A 133 -13.09 -3.06 7.10
C ALA A 133 -12.46 -2.19 6.00
N ALA A 134 -11.49 -1.37 6.39
CA ALA A 134 -10.61 -0.70 5.44
C ALA A 134 -9.55 -1.65 4.92
N THR A 135 -9.13 -1.47 3.68
CA THR A 135 -8.09 -2.32 3.08
C THR A 135 -6.98 -1.44 2.52
N THR A 136 -5.74 -1.72 2.90
CA THR A 136 -4.55 -1.00 2.44
C THR A 136 -3.54 -1.96 1.82
N VAL A 137 -2.82 -1.52 0.79
CA VAL A 137 -1.71 -2.27 0.20
C VAL A 137 -0.38 -1.67 0.63
N ILE A 138 0.59 -2.54 0.93
CA ILE A 138 1.94 -2.13 1.32
C ILE A 138 2.92 -2.83 0.41
N ALA A 139 3.78 -2.04 -0.24
CA ALA A 139 4.93 -2.54 -0.94
C ALA A 139 6.13 -1.66 -0.59
N ASP A 140 7.25 -2.30 -0.23
CA ASP A 140 8.54 -1.63 -0.18
C ASP A 140 9.49 -2.36 -1.11
N HIS A 141 9.51 -1.89 -2.35
CA HIS A 141 10.36 -2.41 -3.42
C HIS A 141 11.86 -2.24 -3.15
N ALA A 142 12.25 -1.42 -2.15
CA ALA A 142 13.62 -1.35 -1.69
C ALA A 142 13.99 -2.50 -0.74
N VAL A 143 13.01 -3.21 -0.19
CA VAL A 143 13.21 -4.32 0.77
C VAL A 143 12.83 -5.66 0.17
N SER A 144 11.75 -5.72 -0.61
CA SER A 144 11.19 -6.97 -1.12
C SER A 144 10.41 -6.76 -2.42
N PRO A 145 10.42 -7.71 -3.37
CA PRO A 145 9.53 -7.68 -4.53
C PRO A 145 8.07 -8.02 -4.15
N HIS A 146 7.83 -8.46 -2.92
CA HIS A 146 6.50 -8.86 -2.44
C HIS A 146 5.77 -7.69 -1.77
N TYR A 147 4.45 -7.72 -1.88
CA TYR A 147 3.55 -6.77 -1.24
C TYR A 147 2.71 -7.50 -0.18
N GLU A 148 2.20 -6.73 0.76
CA GLU A 148 1.22 -7.15 1.75
C GLU A 148 -0.10 -6.41 1.53
N VAL A 149 -1.23 -7.05 1.83
CA VAL A 149 -2.55 -6.40 1.86
C VAL A 149 -3.08 -6.52 3.28
N LEU A 150 -3.40 -5.40 3.89
CA LEU A 150 -3.88 -5.30 5.26
C LEU A 150 -5.38 -5.07 5.22
N LEU A 151 -6.12 -5.92 5.92
CA LEU A 151 -7.52 -5.72 6.23
C LEU A 151 -7.62 -5.22 7.66
N ILE A 152 -8.04 -3.97 7.81
CA ILE A 152 -8.08 -3.22 9.05
C ILE A 152 -9.54 -3.11 9.47
N PRO A 153 -9.96 -3.80 10.54
CA PRO A 153 -11.35 -3.74 10.99
C PRO A 153 -11.70 -2.32 11.43
N CYS A 154 -12.60 -1.62 10.74
CA CYS A 154 -13.23 -0.43 11.33
C CYS A 154 -14.08 -0.94 12.50
N GLY A 155 -14.06 -0.26 13.65
CA GLY A 155 -14.58 -0.73 14.95
C GLY A 155 -16.08 -1.02 15.05
N CYS A 156 -16.75 -1.30 13.93
CA CYS A 156 -18.18 -1.45 13.80
C CYS A 156 -18.54 -2.93 13.62
N ASN A 157 -18.27 -3.78 14.62
CA ASN A 157 -19.09 -4.99 14.73
C ASN A 157 -20.29 -4.63 15.63
N PRO A 158 -21.53 -4.58 15.12
CA PRO A 158 -22.71 -4.27 15.92
C PRO A 158 -22.99 -5.32 17.01
N GLU A 159 -22.24 -6.44 17.05
CA GLU A 159 -22.31 -7.44 18.12
C GLU A 159 -21.24 -7.24 19.22
N SER A 160 -20.22 -6.39 19.02
CA SER A 160 -19.19 -6.09 20.03
C SER A 160 -19.58 -4.91 20.93
N VAL A 161 -20.88 -4.81 21.25
CA VAL A 161 -21.46 -3.79 22.13
C VAL A 161 -21.08 -4.12 23.57
N GLY A 162 -19.89 -3.68 23.97
CA GLY A 162 -19.38 -3.74 25.32
C GLY A 162 -18.39 -2.61 25.58
N ALA A 163 -18.04 -2.41 26.85
CA ALA A 163 -17.05 -1.44 27.33
C ALA A 163 -15.60 -1.80 26.92
N VAL A 164 -15.40 -2.30 25.69
CA VAL A 164 -14.08 -2.56 25.14
C VAL A 164 -13.42 -1.22 24.92
N GLU A 165 -12.23 -1.05 25.47
CA GLU A 165 -11.44 0.15 25.24
C GLU A 165 -11.26 0.38 23.75
N TRP A 166 -11.56 1.61 23.34
CA TRP A 166 -11.27 2.10 22.01
C TRP A 166 -10.20 3.19 22.09
N PRO A 167 -9.19 3.15 21.21
CA PRO A 167 -8.91 2.11 20.22
C PRO A 167 -8.48 0.79 20.87
N SER A 168 -8.90 -0.38 20.40
CA SER A 168 -8.59 -1.64 21.09
C SER A 168 -7.09 -1.95 21.12
N SER A 169 -6.62 -2.59 22.20
CA SER A 169 -5.24 -3.06 22.32
C SER A 169 -5.24 -4.43 23.03
N PRO A 170 -4.73 -5.51 22.40
CA PRO A 170 -4.14 -5.54 21.06
C PRO A 170 -5.16 -5.31 19.95
N TYR A 171 -4.72 -4.68 18.87
CA TYR A 171 -5.49 -4.47 17.66
C TYR A 171 -5.11 -5.50 16.61
N VAL A 172 -6.01 -6.45 16.37
CA VAL A 172 -5.78 -7.58 15.47
C VAL A 172 -6.22 -7.20 14.06
N ILE A 173 -5.30 -7.27 13.11
CA ILE A 173 -5.55 -7.08 11.68
C ILE A 173 -5.26 -8.37 10.91
N HIS A 174 -5.85 -8.51 9.72
CA HIS A 174 -5.53 -9.61 8.82
C HIS A 174 -4.56 -9.15 7.75
N VAL A 175 -3.47 -9.87 7.54
CA VAL A 175 -2.40 -9.54 6.59
C VAL A 175 -2.26 -10.65 5.58
N PHE A 176 -2.49 -10.33 4.31
CA PHE A 176 -2.15 -11.18 3.17
C PHE A 176 -0.71 -10.88 2.75
N SER A 177 0.11 -11.92 2.57
CA SER A 177 1.45 -11.77 1.98
C SER A 177 1.50 -12.36 0.58
N SER A 178 1.95 -11.59 -0.41
CA SER A 178 2.11 -12.09 -1.79
C SER A 178 3.22 -13.15 -1.91
N LYS A 179 4.17 -13.17 -0.96
CA LYS A 179 5.22 -14.19 -0.85
C LYS A 179 4.65 -15.56 -0.49
N THR A 180 3.81 -15.61 0.55
CA THR A 180 3.27 -16.88 1.05
C THR A 180 1.90 -17.21 0.50
N ARG A 181 1.27 -16.29 -0.24
CA ARG A 181 -0.10 -16.37 -0.78
C ARG A 181 -1.14 -16.76 0.28
N ARG A 182 -0.93 -16.32 1.52
CA ARG A 182 -1.73 -16.69 2.69
C ARG A 182 -2.05 -15.48 3.55
N TRP A 183 -3.20 -15.55 4.19
CA TRP A 183 -3.61 -14.62 5.23
C TRP A 183 -3.09 -15.07 6.59
N LYS A 184 -2.69 -14.12 7.42
CA LYS A 184 -2.28 -14.31 8.80
C LYS A 184 -2.81 -13.18 9.66
N ASP A 185 -3.09 -13.47 10.91
CA ASP A 185 -3.47 -12.45 11.88
C ASP A 185 -2.20 -11.79 12.41
N ARG A 186 -2.21 -10.46 12.51
CA ARG A 186 -1.14 -9.66 13.09
C ARG A 186 -1.73 -8.82 14.21
N SER A 187 -1.18 -8.98 15.42
CA SER A 187 -1.58 -8.20 16.58
C SER A 187 -0.66 -6.99 16.71
N LEU A 188 -1.25 -5.80 16.79
CA LEU A 188 -0.54 -4.54 16.96
C LEU A 188 -0.89 -3.92 18.32
N VAL A 189 0.04 -3.18 18.90
CA VAL A 189 -0.15 -2.51 20.18
C VAL A 189 -0.44 -1.04 19.95
N ARG A 190 -1.50 -0.52 20.57
CA ARG A 190 -1.82 0.91 20.55
C ARG A 190 -0.70 1.71 21.24
N GLN A 191 -0.21 2.74 20.57
CA GLN A 191 0.66 3.73 21.19
C GLN A 191 -0.19 4.84 21.82
N GLY A 192 -0.19 4.92 23.14
CA GLY A 192 -0.97 5.90 23.91
C GLY A 192 -2.21 5.31 24.58
N ASP A 193 -2.94 6.18 25.27
CA ASP A 193 -4.09 5.79 26.10
C ASP A 193 -5.37 5.56 25.27
N ALA A 194 -6.30 4.80 25.84
CA ALA A 194 -7.62 4.64 25.28
C ALA A 194 -8.36 5.99 25.30
N THR A 195 -9.11 6.28 24.25
CA THR A 195 -9.89 7.53 24.14
C THR A 195 -11.29 7.37 24.73
N GLY A 196 -11.78 6.14 24.88
CA GLY A 196 -13.10 5.85 25.42
C GLY A 196 -13.45 4.37 25.24
N THR A 197 -14.74 4.06 25.16
CA THR A 197 -15.21 2.71 24.85
C THR A 197 -15.70 2.61 23.41
N ALA A 198 -15.71 1.40 22.86
CA ALA A 198 -16.22 1.14 21.51
C ALA A 198 -17.71 1.54 21.35
N ALA A 199 -18.47 1.58 22.45
CA ALA A 199 -19.86 2.03 22.46
C ALA A 199 -20.02 3.55 22.25
N ASP A 200 -18.96 4.34 22.52
CA ASP A 200 -18.96 5.79 22.33
C ASP A 200 -18.62 6.19 20.87
N MET A 201 -18.30 5.21 20.02
CA MET A 201 -17.93 5.45 18.63
C MET A 201 -19.15 5.29 17.73
N ASP A 202 -19.53 6.36 17.03
CA ASP A 202 -20.61 6.32 16.04
C ASP A 202 -20.20 5.45 14.84
N LEU A 203 -21.17 4.67 14.32
CA LEU A 203 -20.97 3.81 13.15
C LEU A 203 -20.61 4.67 11.93
N TRP A 204 -19.35 4.61 11.49
CA TRP A 204 -18.88 5.44 10.39
C TRP A 204 -18.97 4.71 9.02
N PRO A 205 -19.44 5.37 7.94
CA PRO A 205 -19.38 4.82 6.59
C PRO A 205 -17.93 4.54 6.18
N VAL A 206 -17.60 3.29 5.82
CA VAL A 206 -16.24 2.82 5.46
C VAL A 206 -15.49 3.76 4.50
N GLU A 207 -16.21 4.53 3.69
CA GLU A 207 -15.75 5.49 2.69
C GLU A 207 -14.83 6.62 3.19
N LEU A 208 -14.77 6.94 4.49
CA LEU A 208 -13.86 7.99 5.02
C LEU A 208 -12.73 7.44 5.90
N PHE A 209 -12.56 6.12 5.92
CA PHE A 209 -11.48 5.48 6.66
C PHE A 209 -10.18 5.53 5.86
N HIS A 210 -9.21 6.31 6.33
CA HIS A 210 -7.88 6.35 5.75
C HIS A 210 -6.88 5.69 6.71
N SER A 211 -6.13 4.73 6.17
CA SER A 211 -5.01 4.09 6.84
C SER A 211 -3.73 4.26 6.05
N ALA A 212 -2.62 4.38 6.75
CA ALA A 212 -1.29 4.36 6.15
C ALA A 212 -0.40 3.46 7.00
N TYR A 213 0.40 2.61 6.36
CA TYR A 213 1.41 1.83 7.05
C TYR A 213 2.79 2.33 6.65
N TRP A 214 3.57 2.76 7.64
CA TRP A 214 4.88 3.35 7.40
C TRP A 214 5.86 2.93 8.50
N GLN A 215 7.00 2.35 8.08
CA GLN A 215 8.09 1.94 8.95
C GLN A 215 7.66 1.05 10.14
N GLY A 216 6.82 0.05 9.90
CA GLY A 216 6.36 -0.86 10.97
C GLY A 216 5.25 -0.27 11.85
N VAL A 217 4.73 0.90 11.50
CA VAL A 217 3.68 1.60 12.24
C VAL A 217 2.45 1.73 11.36
N LEU A 218 1.31 1.26 11.86
CA LEU A 218 0.01 1.48 11.26
C LEU A 218 -0.60 2.77 11.82
N TYR A 219 -0.94 3.69 10.93
CA TYR A 219 -1.65 4.92 11.19
C TYR A 219 -3.09 4.76 10.74
N VAL A 220 -4.03 5.03 11.63
CA VAL A 220 -5.47 4.94 11.36
C VAL A 220 -6.12 6.26 11.72
N ARG A 221 -6.81 6.89 10.76
CA ARG A 221 -7.57 8.11 11.04
C ARG A 221 -8.84 7.76 11.85
N SER A 222 -9.04 8.46 12.95
CA SER A 222 -10.26 8.38 13.78
C SER A 222 -11.34 9.39 13.34
N GLN A 223 -12.56 9.18 13.86
CA GLN A 223 -13.73 10.04 13.63
C GLN A 223 -13.51 11.52 13.97
N TYR A 224 -12.71 11.83 14.99
CA TYR A 224 -12.45 13.21 15.42
C TYR A 224 -11.24 13.85 14.72
N GLY A 225 -10.75 13.25 13.63
CA GLY A 225 -9.56 13.72 12.92
C GLY A 225 -8.25 13.42 13.64
N SER A 226 -8.27 12.77 14.80
CA SER A 226 -7.06 12.27 15.45
C SER A 226 -6.51 11.06 14.70
N VAL A 227 -5.19 10.84 14.76
CA VAL A 227 -4.51 9.69 14.12
C VAL A 227 -4.08 8.72 15.19
N LEU A 228 -4.61 7.51 15.13
CA LEU A 228 -4.25 6.39 15.98
C LEU A 228 -3.00 5.72 15.44
N ARG A 229 -2.09 5.35 16.34
CA ARG A 229 -0.81 4.74 16.00
C ARG A 229 -0.71 3.37 16.63
N TYR A 230 -0.44 2.37 15.80
CA TYR A 230 -0.28 0.99 16.20
C TYR A 230 1.09 0.48 15.80
N LEU A 231 1.81 -0.08 16.75
CA LEU A 231 3.16 -0.61 16.59
C LEU A 231 3.13 -2.13 16.51
N GLU A 232 4.07 -2.71 15.77
CA GLU A 232 4.29 -4.15 15.85
C GLU A 232 4.79 -4.52 17.26
N HIS A 233 4.18 -5.55 17.84
CA HIS A 233 4.65 -6.10 19.11
C HIS A 233 6.01 -6.77 18.86
N LEU A 234 7.10 -6.09 19.23
CA LEU A 234 8.42 -6.71 19.32
C LEU A 234 8.36 -7.70 20.49
N GLN A 235 8.34 -9.00 20.18
CA GLN A 235 8.63 -10.05 21.17
C GLN A 235 10.13 -10.18 21.37
#